data_AF-A0A377U3D5-F1
#
_entry.id   AF-A0A377U3D5-F1
#
_cell.length_a   1.000
_cell.length_b   1.000
_cell.length_c   1.000
_cell.angle_alpha   90.00
_cell.angle_beta   90.00
_cell.angle_gamma   90.00
#
_symmetry.space_group_name_H-M   'P 1'
#
loop_
_entity.id
_entity.type
_entity.pdbx_description
1 polymer ?
#
loop_
_entity_poly.entity_id
_entity_poly.type
_entity_poly.pdbx_seq_one_letter_code
_entity_poly.pdbx_strand_id
1 'polypeptide(L)' 'MASFPQGFLWGGALAANQSEGAYLEGGKGLTTVDTLPHGAHRLPVKLGQEKRFTLREDEFTPATRRSIFTIAIKKISP' A
#
# COMPACT_ATOMS: atom_id res chain seq x y z
N MET A 1 -26.16 -13.46 -21.68
CA MET A 1 -25.10 -12.50 -21.27
C MET A 1 -25.61 -11.73 -20.07
N ALA A 2 -24.82 -11.59 -19.01
CA ALA A 2 -25.21 -10.77 -17.86
C ALA A 2 -24.95 -9.28 -18.18
N SER A 3 -25.96 -8.43 -17.99
CA SER A 3 -25.86 -6.97 -18.12
C SER A 3 -25.84 -6.31 -16.74
N PHE A 4 -25.04 -5.26 -16.56
CA PHE A 4 -25.05 -4.48 -15.32
C PHE A 4 -26.35 -3.66 -15.20
N PRO A 5 -26.84 -3.40 -13.98
CA PRO A 5 -28.02 -2.56 -13.77
C PRO A 5 -27.84 -1.13 -14.29
N GLN A 6 -28.94 -0.49 -14.66
CA GLN A 6 -28.95 0.93 -15.00
C GLN A 6 -28.49 1.76 -13.78
N GLY A 7 -27.50 2.63 -13.97
CA GLY A 7 -26.93 3.44 -12.88
C GLY A 7 -25.79 2.77 -12.11
N PHE A 8 -25.28 1.61 -12.58
CA PHE A 8 -24.08 1.00 -12.02
C PHE A 8 -22.87 1.95 -12.13
N LEU A 9 -22.18 2.19 -11.02
CA LEU A 9 -21.02 3.08 -10.96
C LEU A 9 -19.73 2.29 -11.17
N TRP A 10 -19.01 2.65 -12.23
CA TRP A 10 -17.64 2.19 -12.47
C TRP A 10 -16.66 3.22 -11.93
N GLY A 11 -15.66 2.75 -11.19
CA GLY A 11 -14.61 3.60 -10.67
C GLY A 11 -13.33 2.84 -10.39
N GLY A 12 -12.24 3.58 -10.28
CA GLY A 12 -10.97 3.10 -9.75
C GLY A 12 -10.71 3.68 -8.37
N ALA A 13 -9.84 3.01 -7.60
CA ALA A 13 -9.36 3.51 -6.32
C ALA A 13 -7.83 3.46 -6.28
N LEU A 14 -7.23 4.43 -5.59
CA LEU A 14 -5.80 4.53 -5.33
C LEU A 14 -5.59 4.71 -3.83
N ALA A 15 -4.48 4.17 -3.31
CA ALA A 15 -4.04 4.41 -1.94
C ALA A 15 -2.76 5.27 -1.96
N ALA A 16 -2.74 6.33 -1.17
CA ALA A 16 -1.64 7.31 -1.10
C ALA A 16 -0.25 6.66 -0.96
N ASN A 17 -0.13 5.70 -0.02
CA ASN A 17 1.12 4.96 0.23
C ASN A 17 1.58 4.06 -0.94
N GLN A 18 0.74 3.83 -1.94
CA GLN A 18 1.07 3.07 -3.15
C GLN A 18 1.33 3.98 -4.36
N SER A 19 0.95 5.26 -4.30
CA SER A 19 0.95 6.15 -5.46
C SER A 19 1.78 7.43 -5.30
N GLU A 20 1.86 8.02 -4.09
CA GLU A 20 2.44 9.36 -3.89
C GLU A 20 3.98 9.33 -3.87
N GLY A 21 4.57 8.34 -3.20
CA GLY A 21 6.01 8.33 -2.91
C GLY A 21 6.37 9.41 -1.88
N ALA A 22 7.52 10.07 -2.07
CA ALA A 22 7.95 11.23 -1.27
C ALA A 22 7.81 11.01 0.25
N TYR A 23 8.14 9.80 0.73
CA TYR A 23 7.70 9.31 2.03
C TYR A 23 8.25 10.12 3.24
N LEU A 24 9.26 10.98 3.03
CA LEU A 24 9.82 11.91 4.03
C LEU A 24 9.68 13.41 3.65
N GLU A 25 9.13 13.74 2.49
CA GLU A 25 9.02 15.13 2.05
C GLU A 25 7.82 15.83 2.72
N GLY A 26 7.80 17.18 2.68
CA GLY A 26 6.66 17.97 3.15
C GLY A 26 6.33 17.85 4.64
N GLY A 27 7.25 17.32 5.46
CA GLY A 27 7.02 17.12 6.89
C GLY A 27 6.12 15.94 7.25
N LYS A 28 5.86 15.02 6.30
CA LYS A 28 5.02 13.82 6.52
C LYS A 28 5.55 12.93 7.66
N GLY A 29 6.87 12.77 7.74
CA GLY A 29 7.51 11.82 8.65
C GLY A 29 7.23 10.34 8.32
N LEU A 30 7.75 9.44 9.16
CA LEU A 30 7.55 8.00 9.00
C LEU A 30 6.17 7.57 9.49
N THR A 31 5.55 6.68 8.73
CA THR A 31 4.29 6.02 9.08
C THR A 31 4.49 4.52 9.23
N THR A 32 3.52 3.81 9.81
CA THR A 32 3.59 2.35 10.01
C THR A 32 3.76 1.57 8.70
N VAL A 33 3.24 2.07 7.58
CA VAL A 33 3.40 1.37 6.29
C VAL A 33 4.80 1.54 5.70
N ASP A 34 5.49 2.62 6.06
CA ASP A 34 6.87 2.86 5.64
C ASP A 34 7.83 1.84 6.29
N THR A 35 7.50 1.32 7.48
CA THR A 35 8.30 0.31 8.18
C THR A 35 7.94 -1.13 7.83
N LEU A 36 6.98 -1.35 6.93
CA LEU A 36 6.46 -2.67 6.59
C LEU A 36 7.25 -3.30 5.44
N PRO A 37 8.15 -4.28 5.70
CA PRO A 37 8.99 -4.83 4.66
C PRO A 37 8.21 -5.69 3.68
N HIS A 38 8.84 -5.98 2.56
CA HIS A 38 8.49 -7.05 1.66
C HIS A 38 9.17 -8.37 2.12
N GLY A 39 8.62 -9.52 1.70
CA GLY A 39 9.23 -10.82 2.01
C GLY A 39 8.89 -11.38 3.39
N ALA A 40 9.77 -12.24 3.91
CA ALA A 40 9.52 -13.09 5.08
C ALA A 40 9.14 -12.32 6.35
N HIS A 41 9.74 -11.15 6.56
CA HIS A 41 9.49 -10.31 7.74
C HIS A 41 8.17 -9.51 7.68
N ARG A 42 7.47 -9.51 6.53
CA ARG A 42 6.26 -8.71 6.36
C ARG A 42 5.16 -9.06 7.35
N LEU A 43 4.85 -10.35 7.52
CA LEU A 43 3.76 -10.79 8.39
C LEU A 43 4.09 -10.60 9.88
N PRO A 44 5.28 -11.00 10.38
CA PRO A 44 5.66 -10.72 11.76
C PRO A 44 5.59 -9.24 12.14
N VAL A 45 6.07 -8.35 11.25
CA VAL A 45 5.98 -6.90 11.45
C VAL A 45 4.53 -6.42 11.40
N LYS A 46 3.73 -6.87 10.42
CA LYS A 46 2.32 -6.50 10.28
C LYS A 46 1.50 -6.87 11.51
N LEU A 47 1.79 -8.02 12.11
CA LEU A 47 1.08 -8.56 13.27
C LEU A 47 1.63 -8.03 14.60
N GLY A 48 2.64 -7.15 14.57
CA GLY A 48 3.26 -6.59 15.78
C GLY A 48 4.09 -7.61 16.59
N GLN A 49 4.41 -8.76 16.00
CA GLN A 49 5.25 -9.79 16.62
C GLN A 49 6.73 -9.36 16.64
N GLU A 50 7.13 -8.49 15.70
CA GLU A 50 8.42 -7.83 15.68
C GLU A 50 8.23 -6.33 15.94
N LYS A 51 8.80 -5.83 17.05
CA LYS A 51 8.78 -4.39 17.35
C LYS A 51 9.71 -3.64 16.39
N ARG A 52 9.12 -2.75 15.60
CA ARG A 52 9.83 -2.06 14.51
C ARG A 52 9.49 -0.58 14.49
N PHE A 53 10.41 0.23 14.99
CA PHE A 53 10.25 1.69 15.11
C PHE A 53 11.13 2.48 14.11
N THR A 54 12.03 1.78 13.41
CA THR A 54 12.99 2.38 12.49
C THR A 54 13.01 1.62 11.17
N LEU A 55 13.38 2.33 10.10
CA LEU A 55 13.71 1.70 8.82
C LEU A 55 15.01 0.92 8.96
N ARG A 56 15.11 -0.21 8.25
CA ARG A 56 16.36 -0.95 8.10
C ARG A 56 16.79 -0.87 6.65
N GLU A 57 18.08 -0.64 6.42
CA GLU A 57 18.62 -0.41 5.07
C GLU A 57 18.79 -1.70 4.26
N ASP A 58 18.82 -2.85 4.93
CA ASP A 58 18.95 -4.18 4.34
C ASP A 58 17.63 -4.76 3.81
N GLU A 59 16.51 -4.10 4.08
CA GLU A 59 15.18 -4.60 3.73
C GLU A 59 14.44 -3.67 2.78
N PHE A 60 13.81 -4.28 1.76
CA PHE A 60 12.98 -3.56 0.82
C PHE A 60 11.60 -3.27 1.41
N THR A 61 11.23 -1.99 1.50
CA THR A 61 9.90 -1.51 1.93
C THR A 61 9.16 -0.91 0.73
N PRO A 62 7.98 -1.45 0.34
CA PRO A 62 7.29 -1.00 -0.87
C PRO A 62 6.84 0.48 -0.85
N ALA A 63 6.54 1.03 0.34
CA ALA A 63 6.07 2.41 0.46
C ALA A 63 7.20 3.45 0.30
N THR A 64 8.46 3.07 0.56
CA THR A 64 9.60 4.00 0.53
C THR A 64 10.21 4.11 -0.85
N ARG A 65 10.08 3.08 -1.69
CA ARG A 65 10.60 3.08 -3.06
C ARG A 65 9.44 3.25 -4.03
N ARG A 66 9.50 4.27 -4.89
CA ARG A 66 8.55 4.51 -5.98
C ARG A 66 8.39 3.22 -6.80
N SER A 67 7.34 2.48 -6.53
CA SER A 67 6.96 1.32 -7.30
C SER A 67 5.47 1.43 -7.44
N ILE A 68 5.03 1.86 -8.63
CA ILE A 68 3.63 1.97 -9.04
C ILE A 68 3.05 0.54 -8.98
N PHE A 69 2.60 0.12 -7.81
CA PHE A 69 2.00 -1.20 -7.62
C PHE A 69 0.49 -1.04 -7.69
N THR A 70 0.00 -1.31 -8.90
CA THR A 70 -1.32 -1.86 -9.20
C THR A 70 -2.49 -0.96 -8.79
N ILE A 71 -3.06 -0.29 -9.80
CA ILE A 71 -4.48 0.07 -9.78
C ILE A 71 -5.26 -1.23 -9.67
N ALA A 72 -5.66 -1.60 -8.45
CA ALA A 72 -6.61 -2.68 -8.24
C ALA A 72 -7.98 -2.13 -8.67
N ILE A 73 -8.35 -2.35 -9.94
CA ILE A 73 -9.75 -2.23 -10.36
C ILE A 73 -10.48 -3.39 -9.69
N LYS A 74 -10.87 -3.20 -8.44
CA LYS A 74 -11.68 -4.18 -7.73
C LYS A 74 -13.05 -4.14 -8.43
N LYS A 75 -13.36 -5.20 -9.18
CA LYS A 75 -14.74 -5.48 -9.57
C LYS A 75 -15.56 -5.53 -8.28
N ILE A 76 -16.24 -4.43 -7.97
CA ILE A 76 -17.32 -4.43 -6.99
C ILE A 76 -18.40 -5.25 -7.67
N SER A 77 -18.37 -6.57 -7.46
CA SER A 77 -19.42 -7.46 -7.92
C SER A 77 -20.71 -7.04 -7.20
N PRO A 78 -21.89 -7.20 -7.84
CA PRO A 78 -23.16 -6.76 -7.25
C PRO A 78 -23.40 -7.34 -5.87
#